data_AF-A0A7J6KGL2-F1
#
_entry.id   AF-A0A7J6KGL2-F1
#
_cell.length_a   1.000
_cell.length_b   1.000
_cell.length_c   1.000
_cell.angle_alpha   90.00
_cell.angle_beta   90.00
_cell.angle_gamma   90.00
#
_symmetry.space_group_name_H-M   'P 1'
#
loop_
_entity.id
_entity.type
_entity.pdbx_description
1 polymer ?
#
loop_
_entity_poly.entity_id
_entity_poly.type
_entity_poly.pdbx_seq_one_letter_code
_entity_poly.pdbx_strand_id
1 'polypeptide(L)'
;GTKRVTKALYPLLSDHGRIVNVCSFVGRLSKVSEPLQKRFSDPNATEESIDNLVEEFLTGVKEGDYKERGFSDSMYGMSKLALIAWTKVLAREAMADSRKILVTGCCPGWCRTDLSK
;
A
#
# COMPACT_ATOMS: atom_id res chain seq x y z
N GLY A 1 4.54 0.04 -9.86
CA GLY A 1 5.43 1.20 -9.82
C GLY A 1 6.34 1.12 -8.60
N THR A 2 5.94 1.75 -7.49
CA THR A 2 6.68 1.85 -6.22
C THR A 2 7.30 0.52 -5.78
N LYS A 3 6.52 -0.56 -5.73
CA LYS A 3 7.00 -1.90 -5.38
C LYS A 3 8.25 -2.33 -6.15
N ARG A 4 8.25 -2.16 -7.48
CA ARG A 4 9.39 -2.55 -8.34
C ARG A 4 10.64 -1.71 -8.03
N VAL A 5 10.47 -0.39 -7.89
CA VAL A 5 11.58 0.52 -7.57
C VAL A 5 12.17 0.18 -6.22
N THR A 6 11.33 0.04 -5.20
CA THR A 6 11.79 -0.33 -3.86
C THR A 6 12.54 -1.66 -3.87
N LYS A 7 12.01 -2.71 -4.52
CA LYS A 7 12.69 -4.00 -4.63
C LYS A 7 14.04 -3.91 -5.35
N ALA A 8 14.11 -3.14 -6.44
CA ALA A 8 15.35 -2.97 -7.19
C ALA A 8 16.42 -2.21 -6.40
N LEU A 9 16.02 -1.25 -5.56
CA LEU A 9 16.93 -0.42 -4.76
C LEU A 9 17.22 -1.00 -3.36
N TYR A 10 16.40 -1.93 -2.87
CA TYR A 10 16.53 -2.50 -1.52
C TYR A 10 17.92 -3.12 -1.23
N PRO A 11 18.54 -3.88 -2.15
CA PRO A 11 19.89 -4.41 -1.93
C PRO A 11 20.97 -3.33 -1.82
N LEU A 12 20.71 -2.13 -2.36
CA LEU A 12 21.67 -1.02 -2.36
C LEU A 12 21.60 -0.17 -1.08
N LEU A 13 20.64 -0.42 -0.19
CA LEU A 13 20.53 0.30 1.07
C LEU A 13 21.69 -0.06 2.01
N SER A 14 22.33 0.98 2.53
CA SER A 14 23.33 0.86 3.60
C SER A 14 22.69 0.50 4.94
N ASP A 15 23.52 0.18 5.92
CA ASP A 15 23.13 0.10 7.32
C ASP A 15 22.38 1.38 7.74
N HIS A 16 21.33 1.18 8.53
CA HIS A 16 20.40 2.20 8.99
C HIS A 16 19.67 2.98 7.88
N GLY A 17 19.62 2.41 6.67
CA GLY A 17 18.88 2.94 5.53
C GLY A 17 17.39 3.14 5.81
N ARG A 18 16.73 4.01 5.03
CA ARG A 18 15.34 4.40 5.25
C ARG A 18 14.54 4.31 3.96
N ILE A 19 13.36 3.73 4.05
CA ILE A 19 12.36 3.70 2.98
C ILE A 19 11.15 4.50 3.47
N VAL A 20 10.79 5.56 2.73
CA VAL A 20 9.61 6.37 3.01
C VAL A 20 8.68 6.31 1.81
N ASN A 21 7.60 5.57 1.92
CA ASN A 21 6.56 5.53 0.89
C ASN A 21 5.58 6.68 1.11
N VAL A 22 5.48 7.57 0.12
CA VAL A 22 4.51 8.68 0.14
C VAL A 22 3.11 8.14 -0.19
N CYS A 23 2.35 7.85 0.84
CA CYS A 23 0.98 7.35 0.79
C CYS A 23 -0.02 8.53 0.68
N SER A 24 -1.22 8.38 1.26
CA SER A 24 -2.23 9.44 1.39
C SER A 24 -3.26 9.04 2.44
N PHE A 25 -3.84 10.02 3.15
CA PHE A 25 -4.96 9.77 4.06
C PHE A 25 -6.22 9.28 3.31
N VAL A 26 -6.28 9.43 1.98
CA VAL A 26 -7.40 8.92 1.16
C VAL A 26 -7.41 7.38 1.12
N GLY A 27 -6.27 6.72 1.36
CA GLY A 27 -6.15 5.26 1.45
C GLY A 27 -6.54 4.66 2.82
N ARG A 28 -7.48 5.27 3.54
CA ARG A 28 -7.94 4.76 4.85
C ARG A 28 -8.76 3.47 4.68
N LEU A 29 -8.60 2.54 5.62
CA LEU A 29 -9.37 1.27 5.66
C LEU A 29 -10.88 1.50 5.66
N SER A 30 -11.38 2.56 6.29
CA SER A 30 -12.81 2.91 6.30
C SER A 30 -13.41 3.23 4.92
N LYS A 31 -12.61 3.19 3.85
CA LYS A 31 -13.05 3.37 2.46
C LYS A 31 -13.45 2.06 1.76
N VAL A 32 -13.25 0.90 2.39
CA VAL A 32 -13.65 -0.42 1.89
C VAL A 32 -14.53 -1.14 2.90
N SER A 33 -15.21 -2.21 2.46
CA SER A 33 -16.08 -3.05 3.31
C SER A 33 -15.32 -3.70 4.47
N GLU A 34 -16.01 -4.05 5.56
CA GLU A 34 -15.39 -4.70 6.74
C GLU A 34 -14.59 -5.98 6.40
N PRO A 35 -15.05 -6.88 5.51
CA PRO A 35 -14.25 -8.03 5.10
C PRO A 35 -12.92 -7.62 4.45
N LEU A 36 -12.93 -6.63 3.57
CA LEU A 36 -11.71 -6.11 2.94
C LEU A 36 -10.82 -5.39 3.95
N GLN A 37 -11.40 -4.65 4.91
CA GLN A 37 -10.63 -4.03 5.98
C GLN A 37 -9.78 -5.07 6.72
N LYS A 38 -10.37 -6.20 7.12
CA LYS A 38 -9.66 -7.29 7.80
C LYS A 38 -8.52 -7.85 6.95
N ARG A 39 -8.73 -8.01 5.64
CA ARG A 39 -7.71 -8.53 4.69
C ARG A 39 -6.57 -7.53 4.47
N PHE A 40 -6.87 -6.24 4.27
CA PHE A 40 -5.85 -5.20 4.10
C PHE A 40 -5.10 -4.88 5.41
N SER A 41 -5.69 -5.18 6.57
CA SER A 41 -5.09 -4.97 7.89
C SER A 41 -4.54 -6.24 8.53
N ASP A 42 -4.50 -7.37 7.82
CA ASP A 42 -4.03 -8.64 8.36
C ASP A 42 -2.56 -8.49 8.84
N PRO A 43 -2.26 -8.71 10.13
CA PRO A 43 -0.89 -8.62 10.65
C PRO A 43 0.06 -9.63 10.00
N ASN A 44 -0.46 -10.72 9.45
CA ASN A 44 0.27 -11.78 8.77
C ASN A 44 0.20 -11.66 7.24
N ALA A 45 -0.35 -10.56 6.69
CA ALA A 45 -0.42 -10.34 5.25
C ALA A 45 0.95 -10.52 4.59
N THR A 46 0.99 -11.21 3.45
CA THR A 46 2.19 -11.36 2.62
C THR A 46 2.16 -10.36 1.47
N GLU A 47 3.29 -10.18 0.77
CA GLU A 47 3.26 -9.39 -0.46
C GLU A 47 2.23 -9.95 -1.46
N GLU A 48 2.21 -11.27 -1.62
CA GLU A 48 1.27 -11.97 -2.50
C GLU A 48 -0.19 -11.75 -2.10
N SER A 49 -0.52 -11.75 -0.80
CA SER A 49 -1.90 -11.52 -0.37
C SER A 49 -2.36 -10.08 -0.68
N ILE A 50 -1.44 -9.10 -0.63
CA ILE A 50 -1.75 -7.72 -1.03
C ILE A 50 -1.87 -7.62 -2.55
N ASP A 51 -1.02 -8.31 -3.32
CA ASP A 51 -1.12 -8.36 -4.77
C ASP A 51 -2.46 -8.97 -5.22
N ASN A 52 -2.89 -10.07 -4.60
CA ASN A 52 -4.18 -10.70 -4.90
C ASN A 52 -5.36 -9.75 -4.63
N LEU A 53 -5.32 -8.95 -3.55
CA LEU A 53 -6.33 -7.92 -3.29
C LEU A 53 -6.35 -6.84 -4.38
N VAL A 54 -5.20 -6.47 -4.93
CA VAL A 54 -5.10 -5.52 -6.04
C VAL A 54 -5.67 -6.14 -7.33
N GLU A 55 -5.34 -7.40 -7.64
CA GLU A 55 -5.87 -8.10 -8.80
C GLU A 55 -7.38 -8.32 -8.73
N GLU A 56 -7.92 -8.64 -7.55
CA GLU A 56 -9.38 -8.72 -7.31
C GLU A 56 -10.07 -7.38 -7.58
N PHE A 57 -9.45 -6.28 -7.14
CA PHE A 57 -9.95 -4.94 -7.43
C PHE A 57 -9.91 -4.61 -8.92
N LEU A 58 -8.78 -4.88 -9.61
CA LEU A 58 -8.65 -4.65 -11.05
C LEU A 58 -9.65 -5.49 -11.86
N THR A 59 -9.87 -6.73 -11.44
CA THR A 59 -10.89 -7.62 -12.01
C THR A 59 -12.28 -7.01 -11.83
N GLY A 60 -12.63 -6.57 -10.63
CA GLY A 60 -13.93 -5.95 -10.38
C GLY A 60 -14.12 -4.62 -11.11
N VAL A 61 -13.06 -3.85 -11.36
CA VAL A 61 -13.12 -2.64 -12.20
C VAL A 61 -13.38 -3.01 -13.66
N LYS A 62 -12.74 -4.06 -14.16
CA LYS A 62 -12.94 -4.56 -15.53
C LYS A 62 -14.35 -5.12 -15.74
N GLU A 63 -14.90 -5.79 -14.73
CA GLU A 63 -16.22 -6.41 -14.76
C GLU A 63 -17.35 -5.44 -14.35
N GLY A 64 -17.00 -4.30 -13.74
CA GLY A 64 -17.93 -3.24 -13.36
C GLY A 64 -18.63 -3.47 -12.00
N ASP A 65 -18.16 -4.42 -11.19
CA ASP A 65 -18.79 -4.84 -9.93
C ASP A 65 -17.90 -4.63 -8.68
N TYR A 66 -16.83 -3.82 -8.79
CA TYR A 66 -15.90 -3.58 -7.69
C TYR A 66 -16.57 -2.99 -6.44
N LYS A 67 -17.64 -2.20 -6.59
CA LYS A 67 -18.38 -1.61 -5.46
C LYS A 67 -19.15 -2.68 -4.68
N GLU A 68 -19.78 -3.60 -5.41
CA GLU A 68 -20.52 -4.74 -4.90
C GLU A 68 -19.59 -5.72 -4.17
N ARG A 69 -18.34 -5.84 -4.66
CA ARG A 69 -17.24 -6.54 -3.97
C ARG A 69 -16.72 -5.80 -2.73
N GLY A 70 -17.20 -4.57 -2.48
CA GLY A 70 -16.89 -3.77 -1.31
C GLY A 70 -15.66 -2.87 -1.44
N PHE A 71 -15.08 -2.74 -2.63
CA PHE A 71 -13.97 -1.82 -2.88
C PHE A 71 -14.42 -0.36 -2.95
N SER A 72 -13.47 0.56 -2.79
CA SER A 72 -13.75 1.99 -2.81
C SER A 72 -13.97 2.53 -4.22
N ASP A 73 -14.78 3.58 -4.34
CA ASP A 73 -14.94 4.34 -5.60
C ASP A 73 -13.72 5.19 -5.97
N SER A 74 -12.83 5.43 -5.01
CA SER A 74 -11.60 6.17 -5.27
C SER A 74 -10.52 5.24 -5.81
N MET A 75 -10.30 5.23 -7.13
CA MET A 75 -9.19 4.49 -7.76
C MET A 75 -7.83 4.90 -7.19
N TYR A 76 -7.63 6.21 -7.01
CA TYR A 76 -6.46 6.75 -6.33
C TYR A 76 -6.37 6.28 -4.87
N GLY A 77 -7.49 6.32 -4.13
CA GLY A 77 -7.58 5.83 -2.76
C GLY A 77 -7.21 4.35 -2.64
N MET A 78 -7.70 3.50 -3.55
CA MET A 78 -7.35 2.08 -3.61
C MET A 78 -5.85 1.86 -3.85
N SER A 79 -5.24 2.63 -4.77
CA SER A 79 -3.79 2.56 -5.00
C SER A 79 -2.99 2.93 -3.73
N LYS A 80 -3.48 3.89 -2.95
CA LYS A 80 -2.84 4.33 -1.70
C LYS A 80 -3.10 3.37 -0.55
N LEU A 81 -4.28 2.75 -0.47
CA LEU A 81 -4.58 1.69 0.49
C LEU A 81 -3.66 0.48 0.28
N ALA A 82 -3.53 0.02 -0.97
CA ALA A 82 -2.60 -1.06 -1.32
C ALA A 82 -1.15 -0.70 -0.95
N LEU A 83 -0.71 0.53 -1.23
CA LEU A 83 0.62 1.00 -0.85
C LEU A 83 0.83 1.03 0.67
N ILE A 84 -0.18 1.44 1.45
CA ILE A 84 -0.13 1.42 2.92
C ILE A 84 0.00 -0.01 3.44
N ALA A 85 -0.82 -0.93 2.94
CA ALA A 85 -0.78 -2.34 3.34
C ALA A 85 0.57 -2.97 3.00
N TRP A 86 1.05 -2.80 1.77
CA TRP A 86 2.36 -3.29 1.34
C TRP A 86 3.52 -2.66 2.11
N THR A 87 3.43 -1.38 2.50
CA THR A 87 4.46 -0.74 3.34
C THR A 87 4.56 -1.41 4.71
N LYS A 88 3.45 -1.86 5.30
CA LYS A 88 3.47 -2.61 6.57
C LYS A 88 4.11 -3.99 6.41
N VAL A 89 3.81 -4.69 5.31
CA VAL A 89 4.44 -5.96 4.96
C VAL A 89 5.96 -5.78 4.83
N LEU A 90 6.38 -4.82 4.01
CA LEU A 90 7.80 -4.52 3.81
C LEU A 90 8.49 -4.12 5.12
N ALA A 91 7.85 -3.33 5.97
CA ALA A 91 8.41 -2.96 7.28
C ALA A 91 8.64 -4.18 8.17
N ARG A 92 7.71 -5.14 8.19
CA ARG A 92 7.85 -6.38 8.93
C ARG A 92 9.00 -7.23 8.40
N GLU A 93 9.12 -7.35 7.08
CA GLU A 93 10.23 -8.08 6.44
C GLU A 93 11.58 -7.42 6.74
N ALA A 94 11.65 -6.10 6.73
CA ALA A 94 12.87 -5.35 7.06
C ALA A 94 13.33 -5.54 8.52
N MET A 95 12.45 -5.95 9.45
CA MET A 95 12.85 -6.25 10.83
C MET A 95 13.76 -7.47 10.94
N ALA A 96 13.70 -8.39 9.97
CA ALA A 96 14.60 -9.54 9.91
C ALA A 96 15.98 -9.20 9.31
N ASP A 97 16.14 -8.00 8.76
CA ASP A 97 17.38 -7.54 8.12
C ASP A 97 18.36 -6.96 9.16
N SER A 98 19.59 -7.50 9.21
CA SER A 98 20.61 -7.06 10.16
C SER A 98 21.05 -5.60 9.97
N ARG A 99 20.80 -5.01 8.80
CA ARG A 99 21.14 -3.62 8.46
C ARG A 99 20.28 -2.60 9.19
N LYS A 100 19.26 -3.00 9.97
CA LYS A 100 18.37 -2.11 10.73
C LYS A 100 17.66 -1.07 9.83
N ILE A 101 17.13 -1.53 8.70
CA ILE A 101 16.40 -0.68 7.74
C ILE A 101 15.08 -0.23 8.36
N LEU A 102 14.79 1.07 8.30
CA LEU A 102 13.51 1.63 8.72
C LEU A 102 12.59 1.83 7.53
N VAL A 103 11.38 1.26 7.58
CA VAL A 103 10.37 1.42 6.55
C VAL A 103 9.15 2.12 7.14
N THR A 104 8.70 3.19 6.50
CA THR A 104 7.53 3.94 6.93
C THR A 104 6.70 4.44 5.75
N GLY A 105 5.42 4.72 6.01
CA GLY A 105 4.51 5.35 5.08
C GLY A 105 4.01 6.66 5.66
N CYS A 106 3.92 7.71 4.85
CA CYS A 106 3.44 9.02 5.30
C CYS A 106 2.33 9.55 4.40
N CYS A 107 1.54 10.48 4.94
CA CYS A 107 0.67 11.32 4.14
C CYS A 107 1.21 12.76 4.22
N PRO A 108 1.51 13.41 3.09
CA PRO A 108 2.06 14.77 3.11
C PRO A 108 1.01 15.83 3.50
N GLY A 109 -0.28 15.46 3.50
CA GLY A 109 -1.40 16.36 3.73
C GLY A 109 -1.99 16.86 2.42
N TRP A 110 -2.83 17.90 2.51
CA TRP A 110 -3.30 18.64 1.33
C TRP A 110 -2.28 19.71 0.99
N CYS A 111 -1.37 19.41 0.06
CA CYS A 111 -0.32 20.33 -0.37
C CYS A 111 -0.77 21.07 -1.64
N ARG A 112 -0.31 22.30 -1.87
CA ARG A 112 -0.58 23.02 -3.13
C ARG A 112 0.35 22.52 -4.22
N THR A 113 -0.15 21.67 -5.11
CA THR A 113 0.57 21.04 -6.23
C THR A 113 -0.36 20.87 -7.42
N ASP A 114 0.16 20.52 -8.59
CA ASP A 114 -0.67 20.26 -9.78
C ASP A 114 -1.69 19.12 -9.60
N LEU A 115 -1.43 18.19 -8.66
CA LEU A 115 -2.35 17.08 -8.33
C LEU A 115 -3.60 17.55 -7.57
N SER A 116 -3.53 18.67 -6.88
CA SER A 116 -4.47 19.12 -5.83
C SER A 116 -4.89 20.57 -6.00
N LYS A 117 -4.93 21.01 -7.28
CA LYS A 117 -5.18 22.39 -7.74
C LYS A 117 -6.13 23.19 -6.85
#